data_AF-A0AAJ1R985-F1
#
_entry.id   AF-A0AAJ1R985-F1
#
_cell.length_a   1.000
_cell.length_b   1.000
_cell.length_c   1.000
_cell.angle_alpha   90.00
_cell.angle_beta   90.00
_cell.angle_gamma   90.00
#
_symmetry.space_group_name_H-M   'P 1'
#
loop_
_entity.id
_entity.type
_entity.pdbx_description
1 polymer ?
#
loop_
_entity_poly.entity_id
_entity_poly.type
_entity_poly.pdbx_seq_one_letter_code
_entity_poly.pdbx_strand_id
1 'polypeptide(L)'
;MIIKTENIEALIKSAISQYKIHQDTGISQGTISDLRLGKSIIDNLSVANAGKLSDYQNKQIIKKLQAAIGQQRYIELIAFLTRNFNEIVDSQRDLAKSDEGDNSDLIMANILEADFKERLTDPLFIAQCANIINKIK
;
A
#
# COMPACT_ATOMS: atom_id res chain seq x y z
N MET A 1 -5.45 5.08 -8.21
CA MET A 1 -4.15 5.56 -7.67
C MET A 1 -4.44 6.11 -6.29
N ILE A 2 -3.88 5.48 -5.24
CA ILE A 2 -4.07 5.93 -3.86
C ILE A 2 -2.85 6.76 -3.49
N ILE A 3 -3.07 8.01 -3.08
CA ILE A 3 -2.00 8.92 -2.67
C ILE A 3 -1.91 8.87 -1.15
N LYS A 4 -0.77 8.40 -0.65
CA LYS A 4 -0.44 8.38 0.78
C LYS A 4 0.59 9.48 1.03
N THR A 5 0.19 10.58 1.66
CA THR A 5 1.09 11.73 1.91
C THR A 5 2.26 11.33 2.81
N GLU A 6 2.04 10.41 3.75
CA GLU A 6 3.06 9.80 4.60
C GLU A 6 4.16 9.09 3.80
N ASN A 7 3.83 8.50 2.65
CA ASN A 7 4.81 7.90 1.74
C ASN A 7 5.68 8.99 1.10
N ILE A 8 5.08 10.11 0.71
CA ILE A 8 5.81 11.24 0.13
C ILE A 8 6.73 11.86 1.19
N GLU A 9 6.25 12.04 2.42
CA GLU A 9 7.06 12.52 3.55
C GLU A 9 8.26 11.62 3.82
N ALA A 10 8.04 10.31 3.89
CA ALA A 10 9.11 9.33 4.11
C ALA A 10 10.14 9.37 2.97
N LEU A 11 9.69 9.55 1.72
CA LEU A 11 10.56 9.64 0.55
C LEU A 11 11.42 10.91 0.58
N ILE A 12 10.85 12.07 0.86
CA ILE A 12 11.61 13.32 0.88
C ILE A 12 12.62 13.34 2.03
N LYS A 13 12.31 12.72 3.18
CA LYS A 13 13.25 12.54 4.31
C LYS A 13 14.26 11.40 4.09
N SER A 14 14.13 10.61 3.03
CA SER A 14 15.01 9.47 2.75
C SER A 14 16.38 9.88 2.20
N ALA A 15 17.34 8.96 2.29
CA ALA A 15 18.66 9.09 1.69
C ALA A 15 18.68 8.87 0.16
N ILE A 16 17.55 8.58 -0.49
CA ILE A 16 17.50 8.38 -1.95
C ILE A 16 17.86 9.70 -2.62
N SER A 17 18.77 9.68 -3.60
CA SER A 17 19.19 10.92 -4.27
C SER A 17 18.05 11.53 -5.10
N GLN A 18 18.02 12.86 -5.19
CA GLN A 18 17.06 13.58 -6.04
C GLN A 18 17.17 13.13 -7.50
N TYR A 19 18.40 12.91 -7.96
CA TYR A 19 18.69 12.33 -9.28
C TYR A 19 17.99 10.99 -9.50
N LYS A 20 18.06 10.07 -8.53
CA LYS A 20 17.45 8.75 -8.66
C LYS A 20 15.92 8.83 -8.68
N ILE A 21 15.34 9.67 -7.80
CA ILE A 21 13.90 9.93 -7.79
C ILE A 21 13.47 10.53 -9.13
N HIS A 22 14.22 11.50 -9.65
CA HIS A 22 13.95 12.12 -10.95
C HIS A 22 13.96 11.09 -12.09
N GLN A 23 14.99 10.23 -12.17
CA GLN A 23 15.06 9.20 -13.20
C GLN A 23 13.89 8.24 -13.17
N ASP A 24 13.42 7.86 -11.98
CA ASP A 24 12.38 6.85 -11.84
C ASP A 24 10.95 7.41 -11.92
N THR A 25 10.77 8.72 -11.64
CA THR A 25 9.43 9.35 -11.56
C THR A 25 9.19 10.41 -12.64
N GLY A 26 10.25 10.94 -13.24
CA GLY A 26 10.21 12.08 -14.15
C GLY A 26 9.96 13.43 -13.48
N ILE A 27 9.87 13.49 -12.15
CA ILE A 27 9.68 14.74 -11.41
C ILE A 27 11.00 15.51 -11.33
N SER A 28 10.97 16.83 -11.53
CA SER A 28 12.19 17.63 -11.56
C SER A 28 12.95 17.57 -10.23
N GLN A 29 14.29 17.59 -10.30
CA GLN A 29 15.13 17.65 -9.10
C GLN A 29 14.85 18.91 -8.27
N GLY A 30 14.53 20.04 -8.94
CA GLY A 30 14.12 21.29 -8.27
C GLY A 30 12.88 21.10 -7.40
N THR A 31 11.81 20.50 -7.94
CA THR A 31 10.60 20.17 -7.18
C THR A 31 10.90 19.29 -5.98
N ILE A 32 11.73 18.26 -6.15
CA ILE A 32 12.12 17.36 -5.04
C ILE A 32 12.94 18.12 -3.99
N SER A 33 13.81 19.02 -4.42
CA SER A 33 14.63 19.87 -3.55
C SER A 33 13.77 20.84 -2.74
N ASP A 34 12.81 21.51 -3.37
CA ASP A 34 11.92 22.45 -2.70
C ASP A 34 11.07 21.77 -1.63
N LEU A 35 10.57 20.55 -1.90
CA LEU A 35 9.88 19.73 -0.90
C LEU A 35 10.81 19.38 0.28
N ARG A 36 12.06 18.97 0.00
CA ARG A 36 13.04 18.60 1.04
C ARG A 36 13.44 19.77 1.93
N LEU A 37 13.55 20.95 1.34
CA LEU A 37 13.93 22.18 2.03
C LEU A 37 12.74 22.89 2.68
N GLY A 38 11.51 22.37 2.54
CA GLY A 38 10.29 23.00 3.04
C GLY A 38 9.90 24.28 2.31
N LYS A 39 10.47 24.55 1.13
CA LYS A 39 10.09 25.69 0.27
C LYS A 39 8.75 25.47 -0.44
N SER A 40 8.35 24.20 -0.57
CA SER A 40 7.03 23.78 -1.03
C SER A 40 6.46 22.72 -0.08
N ILE A 41 5.13 22.68 0.04
CA ILE A 41 4.42 21.70 0.86
C ILE A 41 3.80 20.62 -0.03
N ILE A 42 3.63 19.42 0.53
CA ILE A 42 3.08 18.25 -0.19
C ILE A 42 1.68 18.55 -0.74
N ASP A 43 0.85 19.29 0.02
CA ASP A 43 -0.52 19.64 -0.36
C ASP A 43 -0.61 20.48 -1.64
N ASN A 44 0.48 21.17 -2.01
CA ASN A 44 0.54 21.97 -3.23
C ASN A 44 0.97 21.17 -4.47
N LEU A 45 1.28 19.87 -4.31
CA LEU A 45 1.62 19.02 -5.44
C LEU A 45 0.39 18.75 -6.31
N SER A 46 0.60 18.70 -7.63
CA SER A 46 -0.42 18.14 -8.51
C SER A 46 -0.70 16.69 -8.12
N VAL A 47 -1.96 16.27 -8.25
CA VAL A 47 -2.40 14.89 -8.00
C VAL A 47 -1.51 13.88 -8.74
N ALA A 48 -1.11 14.19 -9.97
CA ALA A 48 -0.20 13.36 -10.77
C ALA A 48 1.19 13.23 -10.14
N ASN A 49 1.79 14.32 -9.66
CA ASN A 49 3.12 14.29 -9.04
C ASN A 49 3.09 13.62 -7.66
N ALA A 50 2.07 13.93 -6.86
CA ALA A 50 1.86 13.30 -5.56
C ALA A 50 1.70 11.77 -5.71
N GLY A 51 0.90 11.33 -6.69
CA GLY A 51 0.75 9.93 -7.04
C GLY A 51 2.07 9.24 -7.41
N LYS A 52 2.85 9.84 -8.31
CA LYS A 52 4.16 9.30 -8.70
C LYS A 52 5.14 9.15 -7.54
N LEU A 53 5.20 10.14 -6.64
CA LEU A 53 6.08 10.08 -5.46
C LEU A 53 5.60 9.03 -4.44
N SER A 54 4.29 8.99 -4.18
CA SER A 54 3.67 7.98 -3.31
C SER A 54 3.95 6.57 -3.82
N ASP A 55 3.67 6.31 -5.10
CA ASP A 55 3.90 5.01 -5.75
C ASP A 55 5.38 4.64 -5.76
N TYR A 56 6.27 5.61 -5.98
CA TYR A 56 7.70 5.38 -5.96
C TYR A 56 8.17 4.87 -4.60
N GLN A 57 7.78 5.56 -3.52
CA GLN A 57 8.10 5.12 -2.17
C GLN A 57 7.52 3.73 -1.89
N ASN A 58 6.28 3.48 -2.30
CA ASN A 58 5.63 2.19 -2.13
C ASN A 58 6.46 1.05 -2.75
N LYS A 59 6.94 1.26 -3.98
CA LYS A 59 7.83 0.32 -4.68
C LYS A 59 9.15 0.10 -3.93
N GLN A 60 9.72 1.14 -3.31
CA GLN A 60 10.94 0.97 -2.51
C GLN A 60 10.71 0.11 -1.28
N ILE A 61 9.57 0.25 -0.61
CA ILE A 61 9.22 -0.58 0.55
C ILE A 61 9.02 -2.04 0.11
N ILE A 62 8.26 -2.27 -0.97
CA ILE A 62 8.04 -3.62 -1.53
C ILE A 62 9.37 -4.28 -1.88
N LYS A 63 10.29 -3.57 -2.55
CA LYS A 63 11.63 -4.10 -2.88
C LYS A 63 12.40 -4.52 -1.63
N LYS A 64 12.37 -3.71 -0.56
CA LYS A 64 13.02 -4.04 0.71
C LYS A 64 12.40 -5.29 1.35
N LEU A 65 11.08 -5.42 1.29
CA LEU A 65 10.39 -6.60 1.82
C LEU A 65 10.74 -7.86 1.02
N GLN A 66 10.68 -7.78 -0.30
CA GLN A 66 11.09 -8.88 -1.18
C GLN A 66 12.54 -9.29 -0.94
N ALA A 67 13.45 -8.34 -0.69
CA ALA A 67 14.83 -8.62 -0.32
C ALA A 67 14.95 -9.28 1.07
N ALA A 68 14.10 -8.90 2.03
CA ALA A 68 14.15 -9.42 3.40
C ALA A 68 13.55 -10.83 3.54
N ILE A 69 12.43 -11.11 2.89
CA ILE A 69 11.71 -12.40 3.04
C ILE A 69 11.88 -13.34 1.85
N GLY A 70 12.44 -12.85 0.74
CA GLY A 70 12.53 -13.56 -0.53
C GLY A 70 11.31 -13.30 -1.43
N GLN A 71 11.54 -13.14 -2.74
CA GLN A 71 10.49 -12.85 -3.72
C GLN A 71 9.40 -13.93 -3.74
N GLN A 72 9.79 -15.21 -3.72
CA GLN A 72 8.84 -16.32 -3.75
C GLN A 72 7.92 -16.30 -2.51
N ARG A 73 8.50 -16.09 -1.33
CA ARG A 73 7.76 -16.01 -0.09
C ARG A 73 6.83 -14.80 -0.02
N TYR A 74 7.25 -13.67 -0.61
CA TYR A 74 6.38 -12.50 -0.76
C TYR A 74 5.16 -12.83 -1.63
N ILE A 75 5.34 -13.53 -2.76
CA ILE A 75 4.24 -13.95 -3.63
C ILE A 75 3.28 -14.89 -2.89
N GLU A 76 3.82 -15.88 -2.18
CA GLU A 76 3.03 -16.83 -1.39
C GLU A 76 2.23 -16.13 -0.28
N LEU A 77 2.83 -15.16 0.41
CA LEU A 77 2.15 -14.35 1.42
C LEU A 77 0.97 -13.59 0.82
N ILE A 78 1.18 -12.89 -0.30
CA ILE A 78 0.12 -12.12 -0.96
C ILE A 78 -1.00 -13.04 -1.45
N ALA A 79 -0.66 -14.18 -2.05
CA ALA A 79 -1.63 -15.16 -2.49
C ALA A 79 -2.44 -15.73 -1.32
N PHE A 80 -1.77 -16.06 -0.21
CA PHE A 80 -2.41 -16.53 1.01
C PHE A 80 -3.39 -15.48 1.56
N LEU A 81 -2.94 -14.24 1.76
CA LEU A 81 -3.79 -13.16 2.28
C LEU A 81 -5.01 -12.92 1.37
N THR A 82 -4.77 -12.84 0.06
CA THR A 82 -5.84 -12.62 -0.93
C THR A 82 -6.90 -13.71 -0.88
N ARG A 83 -6.48 -14.98 -0.82
CA ARG A 83 -7.40 -16.11 -0.74
C ARG A 83 -8.25 -16.07 0.53
N ASN A 84 -7.62 -15.92 1.70
CA ASN A 84 -8.35 -15.90 2.98
C ASN A 84 -9.32 -14.70 3.06
N PHE A 85 -8.94 -13.54 2.54
CA PHE A 85 -9.84 -12.39 2.51
C PHE A 85 -11.03 -12.60 1.59
N ASN A 86 -10.83 -13.18 0.41
CA ASN A 86 -11.94 -13.51 -0.48
C ASN A 86 -12.89 -14.52 0.18
N GLU A 87 -12.37 -15.55 0.85
CA GLU A 87 -13.19 -16.51 1.60
C GLU A 87 -14.06 -15.83 2.67
N ILE A 88 -13.50 -14.85 3.40
CA ILE A 88 -14.24 -14.06 4.39
C ILE A 88 -15.33 -13.23 3.72
N VAL A 89 -15.00 -12.49 2.66
CA VAL A 89 -15.97 -11.63 1.95
C VAL A 89 -17.10 -12.46 1.34
N ASP A 90 -16.78 -13.58 0.72
CA ASP A 90 -17.75 -14.47 0.11
C ASP A 90 -18.67 -15.09 1.18
N SER A 91 -18.12 -15.50 2.33
CA SER A 91 -18.92 -15.97 3.47
C SER A 91 -19.91 -14.90 3.97
N GLN A 92 -19.52 -13.63 4.03
CA GLN A 92 -20.42 -12.54 4.43
C GLN A 92 -21.50 -12.27 3.36
N ARG A 93 -21.15 -12.39 2.08
CA ARG A 93 -22.11 -12.26 0.98
C ARG A 93 -23.13 -13.39 0.96
N ASP A 94 -22.71 -14.59 1.33
CA ASP A 94 -23.62 -15.73 1.40
C ASP A 94 -24.54 -15.62 2.61
N LEU A 95 -24.05 -15.13 3.75
CA LEU A 95 -24.89 -14.80 4.90
C LEU A 95 -25.96 -13.77 4.53
N ALA A 96 -25.58 -12.68 3.86
CA ALA A 96 -26.51 -11.65 3.40
C ALA A 96 -27.62 -12.14 2.45
N LYS A 97 -27.42 -13.29 1.79
CA LYS A 97 -28.42 -13.91 0.91
C LYS A 97 -29.23 -15.01 1.59
N SER A 98 -28.87 -15.38 2.82
CA SER A 98 -29.54 -16.42 3.59
C SER A 98 -30.83 -15.91 4.23
N ASP A 99 -31.65 -16.83 4.73
CA ASP A 99 -32.90 -16.50 5.45
C ASP A 99 -32.64 -15.73 6.76
N GLU A 100 -31.41 -15.77 7.28
CA GLU A 100 -30.99 -15.08 8.51
C GLU A 100 -30.30 -13.73 8.23
N GLY A 101 -29.99 -13.43 6.96
CA GLY A 101 -29.22 -12.26 6.57
C GLY A 101 -30.05 -11.01 6.32
N ASP A 102 -29.40 -9.85 6.39
CA ASP A 102 -30.01 -8.58 6.04
C ASP A 102 -29.10 -7.66 5.23
N ASN A 103 -29.59 -6.45 4.94
CA ASN A 103 -28.84 -5.47 4.14
C ASN A 103 -27.57 -4.97 4.85
N SER A 104 -27.47 -5.09 6.18
CA SER A 104 -26.27 -4.75 6.93
C SER A 104 -25.12 -5.72 6.65
N ASP A 105 -25.41 -7.01 6.46
CA ASP A 105 -24.41 -8.00 6.08
C ASP A 105 -23.81 -7.71 4.70
N LEU A 106 -24.65 -7.30 3.74
CA LEU A 106 -24.18 -6.89 2.41
C LEU A 106 -23.31 -5.62 2.48
N ILE A 107 -23.68 -4.65 3.32
CA ILE A 107 -22.87 -3.45 3.57
C ILE A 107 -21.53 -3.86 4.18
N MET A 108 -21.52 -4.75 5.18
CA MET A 108 -20.30 -5.24 5.82
C MET A 108 -19.39 -5.97 4.84
N ALA A 109 -19.92 -6.84 3.98
CA ALA A 109 -19.14 -7.51 2.95
C ALA A 109 -18.44 -6.51 2.00
N ASN A 110 -19.14 -5.45 1.60
CA ASN A 110 -18.58 -4.41 0.73
C ASN A 110 -17.51 -3.56 1.45
N ILE A 111 -17.72 -3.24 2.73
CA ILE A 111 -16.74 -2.53 3.55
C ILE A 111 -15.47 -3.38 3.71
N LEU A 112 -15.63 -4.67 4.04
CA LEU A 112 -14.52 -5.61 4.19
C LEU A 112 -13.74 -5.74 2.87
N GLU A 113 -14.43 -5.90 1.74
CA GLU A 113 -13.76 -5.97 0.44
C GLU A 113 -12.96 -4.70 0.13
N ALA A 114 -13.51 -3.52 0.41
CA ALA A 114 -12.83 -2.25 0.19
C ALA A 114 -11.59 -2.10 1.09
N ASP A 115 -11.72 -2.36 2.39
CA ASP A 115 -10.59 -2.28 3.34
C ASP A 115 -9.50 -3.30 2.97
N PHE A 116 -9.87 -4.56 2.65
CA PHE A 116 -8.88 -5.56 2.26
C PHE A 116 -8.14 -5.21 0.98
N LYS A 117 -8.83 -4.67 -0.04
CA LYS A 117 -8.16 -4.18 -1.26
C LYS A 117 -7.17 -3.08 -0.94
N GLU A 118 -7.50 -2.16 -0.04
CA GLU A 118 -6.58 -1.13 0.41
C GLU A 118 -5.36 -1.72 1.14
N ARG A 119 -5.59 -2.60 2.13
CA ARG A 119 -4.55 -3.24 2.95
C ARG A 119 -3.58 -4.09 2.13
N LEU A 120 -4.06 -4.79 1.11
CA LEU A 120 -3.20 -5.59 0.21
C LEU A 120 -2.25 -4.74 -0.64
N THR A 121 -2.50 -3.43 -0.75
CA THR A 121 -1.59 -2.49 -1.43
C THR A 121 -0.65 -1.76 -0.48
N ASP A 122 -0.79 -1.99 0.82
CA ASP A 122 0.01 -1.39 1.89
C ASP A 122 1.20 -2.28 2.27
N PRO A 123 2.43 -1.90 1.90
CA PRO A 123 3.61 -2.71 2.21
C PRO A 123 3.89 -2.81 3.71
N LEU A 124 3.51 -1.82 4.53
CA LEU A 124 3.69 -1.90 5.99
C LEU A 124 2.79 -2.98 6.57
N PHE A 125 1.53 -3.04 6.13
CA PHE A 125 0.61 -4.12 6.50
C PHE A 125 1.18 -5.48 6.09
N ILE A 126 1.64 -5.62 4.84
CA ILE A 126 2.26 -6.86 4.35
C ILE A 126 3.48 -7.25 5.19
N ALA A 127 4.32 -6.27 5.57
CA ALA A 127 5.48 -6.50 6.43
C ALA A 127 5.08 -7.03 7.82
N GLN A 128 4.02 -6.47 8.41
CA GLN A 128 3.48 -6.93 9.70
C GLN A 128 2.97 -8.37 9.60
N CYS A 129 2.21 -8.71 8.55
CA CYS A 129 1.78 -10.08 8.30
C CYS A 129 2.97 -11.04 8.15
N ALA A 130 3.99 -10.64 7.40
CA ALA A 130 5.20 -11.45 7.23
C ALA A 130 5.91 -11.73 8.57
N ASN A 131 5.99 -10.73 9.45
CA ASN A 131 6.58 -10.86 10.79
C ASN A 131 5.77 -11.80 11.70
N ILE A 132 4.44 -11.75 11.65
CA ILE A 132 3.58 -12.65 12.42
C ILE A 132 3.82 -14.10 11.99
N ILE A 133 3.82 -14.38 10.68
CA ILE A 133 4.06 -15.73 10.15
C ILE A 133 5.45 -16.25 10.53
N ASN A 134 6.46 -15.38 10.56
CA ASN A 134 7.80 -15.75 11.01
C ASN A 134 7.87 -16.13 12.49
N LYS A 135 7.01 -15.58 13.34
CA LYS A 135 6.96 -15.88 14.79
C LYS A 135 6.17 -17.14 15.14
N ILE A 136 5.45 -17.72 14.18
CA ILE A 136 4.67 -18.95 14.36
C ILE A 136 5.55 -20.21 14.07
N LYS A 137 6.82 -20.03 13.69
CA LYS A 137 7.83 -21.09 13.58
C LYS A 137 8.66 -21.18 14.86
#